data_AF-A0A401UM69-F1
#
_entry.id   AF-A0A401UM69-F1
#
_cell.length_a   1.000
_cell.length_b   1.000
_cell.length_c   1.000
_cell.angle_alpha   90.00
_cell.angle_beta   90.00
_cell.angle_gamma   90.00
#
_symmetry.space_group_name_H-M   'P 1'
#
loop_
_entity.id
_entity.type
_entity.pdbx_description
1 polymer ?
#
loop_
_entity_poly.entity_id
_entity_poly.type
_entity_poly.pdbx_seq_one_letter_code
_entity_poly.pdbx_strand_id
1 'polypeptide(L)'
;MATFHIKKEELNVAKEWMQTGEVNIYREIFTVEKNFTVPIKREELVIKKKNLTSSTPQYKDMPTEVIRILLNEEHVEFTKHKVDLEDVSIYKEQIQDIKHIEETLKREEPIVKISESLKYSNDSNY
;
A
#
# COMPACT_ATOMS: atom_id res chain seq x y z
N MET A 1 -43.16 -43.09 40.98
CA MET A 1 -43.36 -42.59 39.60
C MET A 1 -42.04 -42.76 38.88
N ALA A 2 -42.04 -43.29 37.65
CA ALA A 2 -40.84 -43.39 36.81
C ALA A 2 -40.94 -42.34 35.70
N THR A 3 -39.86 -41.58 35.50
CA THR A 3 -39.79 -40.52 34.49
C THR A 3 -38.72 -40.88 33.46
N PHE A 4 -39.07 -40.84 32.18
CA PHE A 4 -38.15 -41.05 31.08
C PHE A 4 -37.91 -39.73 30.35
N HIS A 5 -36.64 -39.41 30.07
CA HIS A 5 -36.26 -38.17 29.38
C HIS A 5 -35.94 -38.49 27.94
N ILE A 6 -36.62 -37.81 27.03
CA ILE A 6 -36.48 -37.98 25.59
C ILE A 6 -35.58 -36.89 25.05
N LYS A 7 -34.64 -37.28 24.19
CA LYS A 7 -33.68 -36.36 23.57
C LYS A 7 -33.94 -36.22 22.07
N LYS A 8 -33.59 -35.04 21.55
CA LYS A 8 -33.51 -34.76 20.12
C LYS A 8 -32.19 -34.06 19.82
N GLU A 9 -31.63 -34.32 18.66
CA GLU A 9 -30.47 -33.59 18.14
C GLU A 9 -30.93 -32.32 17.42
N GLU A 10 -30.15 -31.24 17.57
CA GLU A 10 -30.36 -29.97 16.88
C GLU A 10 -29.03 -29.53 16.24
N LEU A 11 -29.10 -29.01 15.02
CA LEU A 11 -27.92 -28.52 14.27
C LEU A 11 -27.85 -27.00 14.34
N ASN A 12 -26.67 -26.47 14.68
CA ASN A 12 -26.38 -25.04 14.65
C ASN A 12 -25.24 -24.76 13.67
N VAL A 13 -25.45 -23.81 12.76
CA VAL A 13 -24.44 -23.40 11.77
C VAL A 13 -24.02 -21.96 12.04
N ALA A 14 -22.72 -21.76 12.25
CA ALA A 14 -22.11 -20.44 12.40
C ALA A 14 -21.01 -20.27 11.34
N LYS A 15 -20.79 -19.02 10.92
CA LYS A 15 -19.68 -18.64 10.04
C LYS A 15 -18.83 -17.61 10.74
N GLU A 16 -17.52 -17.80 10.67
CA GLU A 16 -16.55 -16.88 11.23
C GLU A 16 -15.64 -16.37 10.11
N TRP A 17 -15.28 -15.09 10.19
CA TRP A 17 -14.27 -14.53 9.31
C TRP A 17 -12.88 -14.96 9.80
N MET A 18 -12.13 -15.62 8.93
CA MET A 18 -10.74 -15.94 9.20
C MET A 18 -9.82 -15.16 8.27
N GLN A 19 -8.78 -14.55 8.82
CA GLN A 19 -7.74 -13.91 8.03
C GLN A 19 -6.92 -14.99 7.33
N THR A 20 -6.89 -14.96 6.00
CA THR A 20 -6.16 -15.95 5.19
C THR A 20 -4.81 -15.44 4.70
N GLY A 21 -4.54 -14.14 4.82
CA GLY A 21 -3.31 -13.53 4.37
C GLY A 21 -3.19 -12.06 4.78
N GLU A 22 -2.04 -11.49 4.48
CA GLU A 22 -1.69 -10.09 4.74
C GLU A 22 -1.00 -9.52 3.50
N VAL A 23 -1.35 -8.29 3.12
CA VAL A 23 -0.73 -7.59 2.00
C VAL A 23 -0.20 -6.26 2.51
N ASN A 24 1.11 -6.04 2.32
CA ASN A 24 1.79 -4.81 2.67
C ASN A 24 2.20 -4.08 1.39
N ILE A 25 1.78 -2.82 1.26
CA ILE A 25 2.05 -1.98 0.08
C ILE A 25 3.07 -0.92 0.48
N TYR A 26 4.18 -0.87 -0.24
CA TYR A 26 5.21 0.14 -0.05
C TYR A 26 5.59 0.76 -1.39
N ARG A 27 6.08 1.99 -1.31
CA ARG A 27 6.67 2.69 -2.45
C ARG A 27 8.16 2.86 -2.19
N GLU A 28 8.98 2.46 -3.16
CA GLU A 28 10.41 2.75 -3.14
C GLU A 28 10.67 4.12 -3.77
N ILE A 29 11.56 4.90 -3.15
CA ILE A 29 11.95 6.22 -3.62
C ILE A 29 13.41 6.13 -4.05
N PHE A 30 13.66 6.38 -5.33
CA PHE A 30 15.01 6.42 -5.90
C PHE A 30 15.39 7.86 -6.22
N THR A 31 16.60 8.23 -5.83
CA THR A 31 17.22 9.50 -6.22
C THR A 31 18.12 9.25 -7.41
N VAL A 32 17.87 9.96 -8.51
CA VAL A 32 18.73 9.95 -9.70
C VAL A 32 19.45 11.29 -9.78
N GLU A 33 20.78 11.26 -9.75
CA GLU A 33 21.61 12.44 -9.98
C GLU A 33 21.72 12.71 -11.48
N LYS A 34 21.58 13.98 -11.87
CA LYS A 34 21.75 14.43 -13.25
C LYS A 34 22.65 15.66 -13.26
N ASN A 35 23.66 15.64 -14.12
CA ASN A 35 24.60 16.74 -14.31
C ASN A 35 24.26 17.52 -15.58
N PHE A 36 24.23 18.85 -15.48
CA PHE A 36 23.97 19.75 -16.61
C PHE A 36 25.15 20.71 -16.74
N THR A 37 25.62 20.94 -17.97
CA THR A 37 26.59 22.00 -18.28
C THR A 37 25.87 23.10 -19.02
N VAL A 38 25.79 24.28 -18.41
CA VAL A 38 25.14 25.46 -18.98
C VAL A 38 26.22 26.51 -19.24
N PRO A 39 26.49 26.88 -20.50
CA PRO A 39 27.43 27.97 -20.78
C PRO A 39 26.83 29.29 -20.31
N ILE A 40 27.60 30.07 -19.57
CA ILE A 40 27.23 31.42 -19.13
C ILE A 40 28.11 32.46 -19.80
N LYS A 41 27.52 33.61 -20.12
CA LYS A 41 28.21 34.76 -20.66
C LYS A 41 28.39 35.82 -19.59
N ARG A 42 29.51 36.52 -19.69
CA ARG A 42 29.81 37.73 -18.91
C ARG A 42 30.24 38.81 -19.89
N GLU A 43 29.72 40.01 -19.66
CA GLU A 43 30.08 41.19 -20.42
C GLU A 43 31.02 42.06 -19.59
N GLU A 44 32.23 42.30 -20.10
CA GLU A 44 33.23 43.17 -19.47
C GLU A 44 33.47 44.41 -20.33
N LEU A 45 33.36 45.59 -19.73
CA LEU A 45 33.89 46.82 -20.30
C LEU A 45 35.40 46.86 -20.07
N VAL A 46 36.17 46.93 -21.16
CA VAL A 46 37.63 46.99 -21.12
C VAL A 46 38.11 48.36 -21.60
N ILE A 47 38.66 49.15 -20.68
CA ILE A 47 39.23 50.47 -20.98
C ILE A 47 40.76 50.33 -21.02
N LYS A 48 41.37 50.65 -22.17
CA LYS A 48 42.82 50.63 -22.37
C LYS A 48 43.35 52.05 -22.50
N LYS A 49 44.24 52.47 -21.61
CA LYS A 49 44.91 53.77 -21.69
C LYS A 49 46.08 53.69 -22.66
N LYS A 50 45.90 54.26 -23.86
CA LYS A 50 46.98 54.37 -24.85
C LYS A 50 47.75 55.67 -24.60
N ASN A 51 49.06 55.56 -24.33
CA ASN A 51 49.94 56.72 -24.32
C ASN A 51 50.06 57.27 -25.75
N LEU A 52 49.51 58.46 -25.99
CA LEU A 52 49.80 59.24 -27.19
C LEU A 52 51.22 59.77 -27.02
N THR A 53 52.18 59.20 -27.75
CA THR A 53 53.58 59.62 -27.70
C THR A 53 53.70 61.12 -27.95
N SER A 54 54.01 61.91 -26.92
CA SER A 54 54.83 63.10 -27.13
C SER A 54 56.26 62.62 -27.39
N SER A 55 56.98 63.34 -28.25
CA SER A 55 58.28 62.99 -28.84
C SER A 55 59.45 63.01 -27.84
N THR A 56 59.29 62.42 -26.66
CA THR A 56 60.31 62.30 -25.63
C THR A 56 60.62 60.81 -25.34
N PRO A 57 61.91 60.42 -25.34
CA PRO A 57 62.32 59.02 -25.28
C PRO A 57 62.11 58.32 -23.93
N GLN A 58 61.63 59.03 -22.89
CA GLN A 58 61.46 58.49 -21.54
C GLN A 58 60.17 57.65 -21.32
N TYR A 59 59.20 57.68 -22.24
CA TYR A 59 57.89 57.03 -22.04
C TYR A 59 57.68 55.74 -22.85
N LYS A 60 58.72 55.22 -23.52
CA LYS A 60 58.57 54.04 -24.41
C LYS A 60 58.24 52.73 -23.69
N ASP A 61 58.51 52.62 -22.39
CA ASP A 61 58.39 51.36 -21.63
C ASP A 61 57.35 51.40 -20.49
N MET A 62 56.43 52.38 -20.46
CA MET A 62 55.42 52.45 -19.41
C MET A 62 54.31 51.39 -19.62
N PRO A 63 53.95 50.57 -18.60
CA PRO A 63 52.93 49.54 -18.75
C PRO A 63 51.57 50.16 -19.10
N THR A 64 50.88 49.56 -20.07
CA THR A 64 49.53 49.98 -20.47
C THR A 64 48.56 49.71 -19.33
N GLU A 65 47.97 50.77 -18.76
CA GLU A 65 46.91 50.64 -17.76
C GLU A 65 45.64 50.09 -18.44
N VAL A 66 45.12 48.97 -17.92
CA VAL A 66 43.88 48.35 -18.37
C VAL A 66 42.93 48.25 -17.19
N ILE A 67 41.72 48.81 -17.33
CA ILE A 67 40.65 48.72 -16.36
C ILE A 67 39.56 47.81 -16.93
N ARG A 68 39.08 46.86 -16.14
CA ARG A 68 37.99 45.94 -16.48
C ARG A 68 36.84 46.13 -15.51
N ILE A 69 35.64 46.37 -16.04
CA ILE A 69 34.40 46.52 -15.25
C ILE A 69 33.40 45.50 -15.76
N LEU A 70 32.93 44.60 -14.89
CA LEU A 70 31.82 43.69 -15.18
C LEU A 70 30.54 44.52 -15.35
N LEU A 71 29.87 44.37 -16.49
CA LEU A 71 28.59 45.04 -16.78
C LEU A 71 27.41 44.11 -16.52
N ASN A 72 27.46 42.90 -17.08
CA ASN A 72 26.38 41.92 -17.03
C ASN A 72 26.93 40.51 -16.84
N GLU A 73 26.19 39.67 -16.13
CA GLU A 73 26.48 38.26 -15.92
C GLU A 73 25.19 37.43 -16.06
N GLU A 74 25.23 36.34 -16.82
CA GLU A 74 24.14 35.38 -16.87
C GLU A 74 24.09 34.52 -15.61
N HIS A 75 22.90 34.42 -15.01
CA HIS A 75 22.62 33.55 -13.87
C HIS A 75 21.74 32.37 -14.30
N VAL A 76 22.03 31.18 -13.78
CA VAL A 76 21.28 29.96 -14.08
C VAL A 76 20.40 29.59 -12.88
N GLU A 77 19.10 29.42 -13.13
CA GLU A 77 18.13 28.95 -12.14
C GLU A 77 17.59 27.58 -12.56
N PHE A 78 17.43 26.66 -11.60
CA PHE A 78 16.89 25.33 -11.83
C PHE A 78 15.70 25.07 -10.93
N THR A 79 14.58 24.67 -11.54
CA THR A 79 13.36 24.30 -10.82
C THR A 79 12.98 22.87 -11.18
N LYS A 80 12.71 22.06 -10.14
CA LYS A 80 12.19 20.70 -10.30
C LYS A 80 10.69 20.70 -10.03
N HIS A 81 9.93 20.13 -10.95
CA HIS A 81 8.51 19.87 -10.76
C HIS A 81 8.28 18.37 -10.55
N LYS A 82 7.35 18.03 -9.66
CA LYS A 82 6.88 16.65 -9.51
C LYS A 82 5.86 16.38 -10.61
N VAL A 83 5.96 15.20 -11.21
CA VAL A 83 5.00 14.71 -12.21
C VAL A 83 4.57 13.31 -11.78
N ASP A 84 3.28 13.06 -11.82
CA ASP A 84 2.73 11.73 -11.59
C ASP A 84 2.94 10.89 -12.85
N LEU A 85 3.45 9.67 -12.67
CA LEU A 85 3.76 8.76 -13.78
C LEU A 85 2.71 7.66 -13.92
N GLU A 86 2.23 7.14 -12.80
CA GLU A 86 1.31 6.00 -12.74
C GLU A 86 0.33 6.14 -11.58
N ASP A 87 -0.89 5.67 -11.81
CA ASP A 87 -1.96 5.57 -10.80
C ASP A 87 -2.21 4.10 -10.48
N VAL A 88 -2.08 3.72 -9.20
CA VAL A 88 -2.27 2.34 -8.73
C VAL A 88 -3.52 2.26 -7.85
N SER A 89 -4.48 1.43 -8.24
CA SER A 89 -5.73 1.20 -7.51
C SER A 89 -5.77 -0.16 -6.85
N ILE A 90 -6.12 -0.21 -5.56
CA ILE A 90 -6.15 -1.44 -4.76
C ILE A 90 -7.51 -1.53 -4.08
N TYR A 91 -8.21 -2.64 -4.29
CA TYR A 91 -9.53 -2.89 -3.70
C TYR A 91 -9.69 -4.34 -3.29
N LYS A 92 -10.62 -4.57 -2.36
CA LYS A 92 -11.01 -5.89 -1.90
C LYS A 92 -12.38 -6.22 -2.48
N GLU A 93 -12.48 -7.36 -3.14
CA GLU A 93 -13.76 -7.92 -3.58
C GLU A 93 -14.20 -9.03 -2.62
N GLN A 94 -15.51 -9.09 -2.31
CA GLN A 94 -16.08 -10.19 -1.55
C GLN A 94 -16.77 -11.14 -2.53
N ILE A 95 -16.29 -12.38 -2.58
CA ILE A 95 -16.88 -13.43 -3.41
C ILE A 95 -17.69 -14.35 -2.50
N GLN A 96 -18.92 -14.67 -2.92
CA GLN A 96 -19.80 -15.57 -2.20
C GLN A 96 -19.74 -16.97 -2.80
N ASP A 97 -19.24 -17.91 -2.01
CA ASP A 97 -19.31 -19.35 -2.34
C ASP A 97 -20.37 -20.04 -1.46
N ILE A 98 -21.07 -21.01 -2.04
CA ILE A 98 -22.09 -21.81 -1.36
C ILE A 98 -21.50 -23.21 -1.08
N LYS A 99 -21.35 -23.56 0.20
CA LYS A 99 -21.04 -24.93 0.62
C LYS A 99 -22.32 -25.64 1.04
N HIS A 100 -22.57 -26.80 0.43
CA HIS A 100 -23.67 -27.68 0.83
C HIS A 100 -23.19 -28.61 1.94
N ILE A 101 -23.97 -28.70 3.02
CA ILE A 101 -23.73 -29.58 4.17
C ILE A 101 -25.03 -30.34 4.41
N GLU A 102 -24.94 -31.67 4.47
CA GLU A 102 -26.06 -32.57 4.77
C GLU A 102 -25.74 -33.34 6.06
N GLU A 103 -26.67 -33.33 7.00
CA GLU A 103 -26.53 -34.04 8.28
C GLU A 103 -27.84 -34.74 8.67
N THR A 104 -27.72 -35.91 9.31
CA THR A 104 -28.88 -36.71 9.76
C THR A 104 -29.07 -36.57 11.27
N LEU A 105 -30.21 -36.00 11.67
CA LEU A 105 -30.56 -35.78 13.08
C LEU A 105 -31.42 -36.90 13.64
N LYS A 106 -31.12 -37.32 14.86
CA LYS A 106 -31.86 -38.35 15.60
C LYS A 106 -32.84 -37.74 16.58
N ARG A 107 -33.95 -38.44 16.77
CA ARG A 107 -34.96 -38.14 17.78
C ARG A 107 -35.41 -39.43 18.44
N GLU A 108 -35.48 -39.40 19.76
CA GLU A 108 -36.06 -40.49 20.54
C GLU A 108 -37.59 -40.35 20.57
N GLU A 109 -38.30 -41.47 20.48
CA GLU A 109 -39.75 -41.54 20.68
C GLU A 109 -40.08 -42.60 21.74
N PRO A 110 -40.97 -42.32 22.70
CA PRO A 110 -41.24 -43.25 23.78
C PRO A 110 -42.20 -44.34 23.26
N ILE A 111 -41.81 -45.60 23.43
CA ILE A 111 -42.68 -46.75 23.13
C ILE A 111 -42.94 -47.49 24.44
N VAL A 112 -44.19 -47.44 24.91
CA VAL A 112 -44.63 -48.18 26.12
C VAL A 112 -45.23 -49.51 25.69
N LYS A 113 -44.66 -50.62 26.18
CA LYS A 113 -45.21 -51.96 26.00
C LYS A 113 -45.61 -52.52 27.36
N ILE A 114 -46.86 -52.97 27.47
CA ILE A 114 -47.38 -53.66 28.66
C ILE A 114 -47.56 -55.12 28.27
N SER A 115 -46.80 -56.01 28.91
CA SER A 115 -47.00 -57.45 28.79
C SER A 115 -47.83 -57.93 29.99
N GLU A 116 -49.12 -58.15 29.79
CA GLU A 116 -49.97 -58.81 30.78
C GLU A 116 -49.67 -60.31 30.79
N SER A 117 -49.15 -60.84 31.89
CA SER A 117 -49.21 -62.29 32.14
C SER A 117 -50.55 -62.59 32.82
N LEU A 118 -51.62 -62.72 32.04
CA LEU A 118 -52.87 -63.28 32.57
C LEU A 118 -52.67 -64.78 32.80
N LYS A 119 -52.37 -65.17 34.04
CA LYS A 119 -52.63 -66.54 34.50
C LYS A 119 -54.12 -66.64 34.83
N TYR A 120 -54.90 -67.14 33.88
CA TYR A 120 -56.19 -67.72 34.19
C TYR A 120 -55.95 -69.04 34.94
N SER A 121 -56.13 -69.04 36.26
CA SER A 121 -56.44 -70.26 36.99
C SER A 121 -57.95 -70.47 36.88
N ASN A 122 -58.37 -71.22 35.87
CA ASN A 122 -59.68 -71.84 35.88
C ASN A 122 -59.47 -73.26 36.40
N ASP A 123 -59.84 -73.50 37.66
CA ASP A 123 -60.39 -74.81 38.03
C ASP A 123 -61.34 -74.63 39.21
N SER A 124 -62.61 -74.74 38.85
CA SER A 124 -63.77 -74.93 39.70
C SER A 124 -63.74 -76.31 40.36
N ASN A 125 -64.02 -76.33 41.67
CA ASN A 125 -64.78 -77.34 42.43
C ASN A 125 -64.71 -78.82 41.95
N TYR A 126 -64.15 -79.70 42.80
CA TYR A 126 -64.92 -80.71 43.55
C TYR A 126 -64.07 -81.31 44.69
#